data_AF-A0A348DA30-F1
#
_entry.id   AF-A0A348DA30-F1
#
_cell.length_a   1.000
_cell.length_b   1.000
_cell.length_c   1.000
_cell.angle_alpha   90.00
_cell.angle_beta   90.00
_cell.angle_gamma   90.00
#
_symmetry.space_group_name_H-M   'P 1'
#
loop_
_entity.id
_entity.type
_entity.pdbx_description
1 polymer ?
#
loop_
_entity_poly.entity_id
_entity_poly.type
_entity_poly.pdbx_seq_one_letter_code
_entity_poly.pdbx_strand_id
1 'polypeptide(L)'
;MSDEEQKPKGKGRGTRPRGQRIEVWVNNDEKAELADRAAQSGLSLSAYMKAAGLNAPIRARADLSAVADLVRVNGDLGRVAGLLKLWLAEKRGQGARPVDVEQMMIEFRELQAGIREKMSAIVFSRK
;
A
#
# COMPACT_ATOMS: atom_id res chain seq x y z
N MET A 1 -36.42 45.27 30.43
CA MET A 1 -35.13 45.46 31.13
C MET A 1 -34.80 44.13 31.78
N SER A 2 -33.85 43.32 31.34
CA SER A 2 -32.88 43.45 30.26
C SER A 2 -32.42 42.03 29.90
N ASP A 3 -32.55 41.69 28.63
CA ASP A 3 -31.61 40.82 27.91
C ASP A 3 -30.17 41.35 28.13
N GLU A 4 -29.06 40.63 28.02
CA GLU A 4 -28.72 39.42 27.28
C GLU A 4 -27.29 39.07 27.78
N GLU A 5 -27.03 37.86 28.27
CA GLU A 5 -25.64 37.46 28.57
C GLU A 5 -24.98 36.93 27.29
N GLN A 6 -24.20 37.80 26.65
CA GLN A 6 -23.62 37.55 25.34
C GLN A 6 -22.33 36.72 25.44
N LYS A 7 -22.41 35.42 25.14
CA LYS A 7 -21.25 34.52 25.05
C LYS A 7 -20.49 34.74 23.72
N PRO A 8 -19.14 34.80 23.71
CA PRO A 8 -18.38 35.26 22.55
C PRO A 8 -18.46 34.29 21.36
N LYS A 9 -18.81 34.85 20.19
CA LYS A 9 -18.86 34.16 18.90
C LYS A 9 -17.46 33.68 18.49
N GLY A 10 -17.28 32.36 18.39
CA GLY A 10 -16.07 31.75 17.84
C GLY A 10 -15.87 32.11 16.36
N LYS A 11 -14.65 32.53 16.00
CA LYS A 11 -14.24 32.91 14.64
C LYS A 11 -14.62 31.82 13.63
N GLY A 12 -15.49 32.17 12.67
CA GLY A 12 -15.94 31.29 11.60
C GLY A 12 -14.77 30.83 10.75
N ARG A 13 -14.54 29.50 10.69
CA ARG A 13 -13.65 28.91 9.70
C ARG A 13 -14.37 28.98 8.35
N GLY A 14 -13.92 29.90 7.50
CA GLY A 14 -14.54 30.26 6.22
C GLY A 14 -14.92 29.08 5.33
N THR A 15 -15.94 29.31 4.51
CA THR A 15 -16.43 28.62 3.30
C THR A 15 -15.90 27.21 3.01
N ARG A 16 -15.84 26.33 4.01
CA ARG A 16 -15.52 24.92 3.79
C ARG A 16 -16.85 24.25 3.45
N PRO A 17 -17.00 23.60 2.29
CA PRO A 17 -18.25 22.95 1.87
C PRO A 17 -18.67 21.76 2.77
N ARG A 18 -18.03 21.58 3.93
CA ARG A 18 -18.20 20.47 4.87
C ARG A 18 -18.53 21.05 6.25
N GLY A 19 -19.80 21.34 6.48
CA GLY A 19 -20.32 21.87 7.76
C GLY A 19 -21.06 20.84 8.62
N GLN A 20 -21.46 19.71 8.03
CA GLN A 20 -22.21 18.66 8.74
C GLN A 20 -21.27 17.70 9.47
N ARG A 21 -21.64 17.33 10.69
CA ARG A 21 -20.90 16.40 11.56
C ARG A 21 -21.76 15.15 11.78
N ILE A 22 -21.10 14.00 11.81
CA ILE A 22 -21.70 12.71 12.19
C ILE A 22 -21.15 12.39 13.58
N GLU A 23 -22.04 12.26 14.55
CA GLU A 23 -21.71 11.82 15.91
C GLU A 23 -22.03 10.33 16.02
N VAL A 24 -21.01 9.54 16.35
CA VAL A 24 -21.13 8.10 16.55
C VAL A 24 -20.74 7.82 17.98
N TRP A 25 -21.69 7.30 18.76
CA TRP A 25 -21.43 6.83 20.11
C TRP A 25 -20.67 5.51 20.02
N VAL A 26 -19.51 5.46 20.68
CA VAL A 26 -18.65 4.29 20.76
C VAL A 26 -18.21 4.09 22.20
N ASN A 27 -18.01 2.86 22.61
CA ASN A 27 -17.34 2.54 23.86
C ASN A 27 -15.81 2.74 23.72
N ASN A 28 -15.08 2.57 24.83
CA ASN A 28 -13.63 2.80 24.84
C ASN A 28 -12.87 1.83 23.95
N ASP A 29 -13.29 0.55 23.91
CA ASP A 29 -12.64 -0.50 23.13
C ASP A 29 -12.86 -0.29 21.63
N GLU A 30 -14.09 0.04 21.23
CA GLU A 30 -14.45 0.40 19.85
C GLU A 30 -13.67 1.63 19.38
N LYS A 31 -13.50 2.64 20.25
CA LYS A 31 -12.72 3.83 19.91
C LYS A 31 -11.24 3.51 19.70
N ALA A 32 -10.67 2.64 20.55
CA ALA A 32 -9.29 2.20 20.42
C ALA A 32 -9.10 1.40 19.13
N GLU A 33 -9.99 0.45 18.86
CA GLU A 33 -9.94 -0.37 17.65
C GLU A 33 -10.09 0.47 16.37
N LEU A 34 -11.00 1.44 16.34
CA LEU A 34 -11.14 2.36 15.22
C LEU A 34 -9.90 3.25 15.04
N ALA A 35 -9.24 3.66 16.13
CA ALA A 35 -8.00 4.42 16.06
C ALA A 35 -6.85 3.57 15.51
N ASP A 36 -6.73 2.31 15.92
CA ASP A 36 -5.72 1.37 15.44
C ASP A 36 -5.91 1.07 13.95
N ARG A 37 -7.15 0.77 13.53
CA ARG A 37 -7.49 0.55 12.11
C ARG A 37 -7.23 1.80 11.26
N ALA A 38 -7.56 2.98 11.78
CA ALA A 38 -7.22 4.25 11.12
C ALA A 38 -5.69 4.41 10.97
N ALA A 39 -4.92 4.12 12.03
CA ALA A 39 -3.46 4.19 12.01
C ALA A 39 -2.84 3.22 11.00
N GLN A 40 -3.32 1.98 10.93
CA GLN A 40 -2.89 0.98 9.95
C GLN A 40 -3.18 1.39 8.50
N SER A 41 -4.29 2.09 8.27
CA SER A 41 -4.64 2.67 6.97
C SER A 41 -3.86 3.96 6.64
N GLY A 42 -3.12 4.53 7.59
CA GLY A 42 -2.43 5.81 7.43
C GLY A 42 -3.36 7.03 7.33
N LEU A 43 -4.62 6.88 7.74
CA LEU A 43 -5.63 7.94 7.75
C LEU A 43 -5.85 8.47 9.16
N SER A 44 -6.31 9.73 9.26
CA SER A 44 -6.91 10.18 10.52
C SER A 44 -8.21 9.44 10.78
N LEU A 45 -8.62 9.31 12.03
CA LEU A 45 -9.87 8.63 12.43
C LEU A 45 -11.09 9.13 11.64
N SER A 46 -11.20 10.45 11.43
CA SER A 46 -12.29 11.05 10.65
C SER A 46 -12.21 10.77 9.16
N ALA A 47 -11.01 10.66 8.58
CA ALA A 47 -10.81 10.29 7.19
C ALA A 47 -11.09 8.80 6.96
N TYR A 48 -10.67 7.94 7.90
CA TYR A 48 -10.96 6.50 7.90
C TYR A 48 -12.47 6.23 7.94
N MET A 49 -13.18 6.81 8.90
CA MET A 49 -14.64 6.64 9.03
C MET A 49 -15.39 7.16 7.81
N LYS A 50 -14.93 8.28 7.24
CA LYS A 50 -15.51 8.82 6.00
C LYS A 50 -15.29 7.87 4.81
N ALA A 51 -14.10 7.30 4.67
CA ALA A 51 -13.81 6.35 3.60
C ALA A 51 -14.65 5.08 3.75
N ALA A 52 -14.70 4.51 4.95
CA ALA A 52 -15.53 3.35 5.28
C ALA A 52 -17.03 3.62 5.00
N GLY A 53 -17.56 4.74 5.49
CA GLY A 53 -18.99 5.08 5.36
C GLY A 53 -19.42 5.49 3.95
N LEU A 54 -18.49 5.88 3.09
CA LEU A 54 -18.76 6.20 1.68
C LEU A 54 -18.43 5.03 0.73
N ASN A 55 -18.24 3.82 1.26
CA ASN A 55 -17.83 2.62 0.49
C ASN A 55 -16.53 2.82 -0.30
N ALA A 56 -15.66 3.73 0.13
CA ALA A 56 -14.35 3.87 -0.49
C ALA A 56 -13.45 2.73 0.02
N PRO A 57 -12.82 1.95 -0.88
CA PRO A 57 -11.92 0.87 -0.45
C PRO A 57 -10.74 1.44 0.34
N ILE A 58 -10.68 1.10 1.63
CA ILE A 58 -9.59 1.49 2.52
C ILE A 58 -8.40 0.59 2.21
N ARG A 59 -7.39 1.12 1.52
CA ARG A 59 -6.15 0.38 1.20
C ARG A 59 -5.17 0.46 2.37
N ALA A 60 -4.57 -0.67 2.77
CA ALA A 60 -3.71 -0.72 3.95
C ALA A 60 -2.27 -0.29 3.63
N ARG A 61 -1.57 0.34 4.59
CA ARG A 61 -0.14 0.65 4.45
C ARG A 61 0.71 -0.64 4.31
N ALA A 62 0.26 -1.72 4.95
CA ALA A 62 0.89 -3.04 4.87
C ALA A 62 0.98 -3.56 3.43
N ASP A 63 -0.04 -3.32 2.60
CA ASP A 63 -0.06 -3.76 1.20
C ASP A 63 1.06 -3.09 0.40
N LEU A 64 1.32 -1.80 0.65
CA LEU A 64 2.40 -1.07 -0.01
C LEU A 64 3.79 -1.48 0.50
N SER A 65 3.92 -1.79 1.79
CA SER A 65 5.16 -2.32 2.36
C SER A 65 5.49 -3.70 1.77
N ALA A 66 4.50 -4.59 1.71
CA ALA A 66 4.65 -5.92 1.12
C ALA A 66 5.03 -5.84 -0.36
N VAL A 67 4.46 -4.90 -1.12
CA VAL A 67 4.88 -4.66 -2.51
C VAL A 67 6.34 -4.19 -2.57
N ALA A 68 6.78 -3.30 -1.69
CA ALA A 68 8.18 -2.84 -1.66
C ALA A 68 9.16 -3.98 -1.37
N ASP A 69 8.82 -4.87 -0.43
CA ASP A 69 9.62 -6.06 -0.12
C ASP A 69 9.69 -7.00 -1.32
N LEU A 70 8.56 -7.19 -2.03
CA LEU A 70 8.48 -8.03 -3.22
C LEU A 70 9.32 -7.45 -4.39
N VAL A 71 9.40 -6.11 -4.52
CA VAL A 71 10.30 -5.45 -5.48
C VAL A 71 11.76 -5.76 -5.15
N ARG A 72 12.14 -5.73 -3.87
CA ARG A 72 13.52 -6.01 -3.43
C ARG A 72 13.91 -7.46 -3.75
N VAL A 73 13.06 -8.42 -3.41
CA VAL A 73 13.26 -9.84 -3.73
C VAL A 73 13.43 -10.04 -5.23
N ASN A 74 12.61 -9.36 -6.05
CA ASN A 74 12.74 -9.46 -7.51
C ASN A 74 14.05 -8.87 -8.04
N GLY A 75 14.60 -7.83 -7.39
CA GLY A 75 15.93 -7.31 -7.68
C GLY A 75 17.04 -8.32 -7.37
N ASP A 76 16.96 -8.99 -6.23
CA ASP A 76 17.93 -10.00 -5.80
C ASP A 76 17.94 -11.22 -6.73
N LEU A 77 16.75 -11.66 -7.14
CA LEU A 77 16.56 -12.68 -8.17
C LEU A 77 17.23 -12.31 -9.49
N GLY A 78 17.14 -11.05 -9.92
CA GLY A 78 17.87 -10.55 -11.10
C GLY A 78 19.39 -10.64 -10.95
N ARG A 79 19.92 -10.39 -9.74
CA ARG A 79 21.36 -10.53 -9.45
C ARG A 79 21.81 -11.99 -9.51
N VAL A 80 21.05 -12.91 -8.93
CA VAL A 80 21.32 -14.36 -8.98
C VAL A 80 21.35 -14.86 -10.42
N ALA A 81 20.37 -14.45 -11.23
CA ALA A 81 20.33 -14.73 -12.66
C ALA A 81 21.59 -14.24 -13.42
N GLY A 82 22.10 -13.06 -13.06
CA GLY A 82 23.34 -12.53 -13.62
C GLY A 82 24.57 -13.36 -13.25
N LEU A 83 24.69 -13.74 -11.98
CA LEU A 83 25.77 -14.61 -11.49
C LEU A 83 25.75 -15.98 -12.15
N LEU A 84 24.57 -16.56 -12.35
CA LEU A 84 24.42 -17.85 -13.04
C LEU A 84 24.91 -17.76 -14.48
N LYS A 85 24.55 -16.68 -15.21
CA LYS A 85 25.07 -16.46 -16.57
C LYS A 85 26.59 -16.34 -16.60
N LEU A 86 27.18 -15.62 -15.63
CA LEU A 86 28.63 -15.46 -15.53
C LEU A 86 29.32 -16.81 -15.29
N TRP A 87 28.80 -17.60 -14.36
CA TRP A 87 29.33 -18.92 -14.05
C TRP A 87 29.32 -19.86 -15.27
N LEU A 88 28.24 -19.85 -16.05
CA LEU A 88 28.17 -20.64 -17.30
C LEU A 88 29.11 -20.14 -18.38
N ALA A 89 29.38 -18.84 -18.44
CA ALA A 89 30.36 -18.28 -19.37
C ALA A 89 31.78 -18.75 -19.01
N GLU A 90 32.10 -18.84 -17.73
CA GLU A 90 33.40 -19.28 -17.22
C GLU A 90 33.59 -20.82 -17.22
N LYS A 91 32.50 -21.58 -17.05
CA LYS A 91 32.49 -23.06 -16.91
C LYS A 91 31.61 -23.74 -17.96
N ARG A 92 31.74 -23.33 -19.23
CA ARG A 92 30.95 -23.86 -20.35
C ARG A 92 30.99 -25.40 -20.40
N GLY A 93 29.82 -26.02 -20.23
CA GLY A 93 29.64 -27.47 -20.35
C GLY A 93 29.89 -28.29 -19.07
N GLN A 94 30.22 -27.66 -17.94
CA GLN A 94 30.28 -28.33 -16.64
C GLN A 94 28.96 -28.10 -15.88
N GLY A 95 28.28 -29.17 -15.49
CA GLY A 95 27.09 -29.13 -14.63
C GLY A 95 25.74 -29.05 -15.36
N ALA A 96 25.59 -28.25 -16.42
CA ALA A 96 24.36 -28.18 -17.22
C ALA A 96 24.64 -27.78 -18.68
N ARG A 97 23.78 -28.21 -19.62
CA ARG A 97 23.92 -27.80 -21.02
C ARG A 97 23.52 -26.32 -21.14
N PRO A 98 24.26 -25.49 -21.91
CA PRO A 98 23.97 -24.06 -22.05
C PRO A 98 22.52 -23.77 -22.48
N VAL A 99 21.96 -24.60 -23.36
CA VAL A 99 20.60 -24.43 -23.89
C VAL A 99 19.52 -24.60 -22.81
N ASP A 100 19.71 -25.53 -21.86
CA ASP A 100 18.74 -25.77 -20.79
C ASP A 100 18.71 -24.59 -19.82
N VAL A 101 19.87 -23.98 -19.58
CA VAL A 101 19.96 -22.83 -18.69
C VAL A 101 19.45 -21.57 -19.38
N GLU A 102 19.69 -21.39 -20.68
CA GLU A 102 19.07 -20.31 -21.44
C GLU A 102 17.54 -20.40 -21.40
N GLN A 103 16.98 -21.60 -21.56
CA GLN A 103 15.55 -21.85 -21.48
C GLN A 103 15.00 -21.53 -20.08
N MET A 104 15.62 -22.05 -19.02
CA MET A 104 15.24 -21.73 -17.64
C MET A 104 15.31 -20.21 -17.36
N MET A 105 16.29 -19.51 -17.94
CA MET A 105 16.43 -18.07 -17.79
C MET A 105 15.35 -17.26 -18.53
N ILE A 106 14.74 -17.84 -19.57
CA ILE A 106 13.57 -17.25 -20.25
C ILE A 106 12.35 -17.38 -19.34
N GLU A 107 12.05 -18.59 -18.87
CA GLU A 107 10.93 -18.87 -17.96
C GLU A 107 11.03 -18.05 -16.67
N PHE A 108 12.25 -17.92 -16.13
CA PHE A 108 12.51 -17.07 -14.98
C PHE A 108 12.15 -15.60 -15.24
N ARG A 109 12.52 -15.05 -16.40
CA ARG A 109 12.17 -13.67 -16.77
C ARG A 109 10.66 -13.49 -16.92
N GLU A 110 9.95 -14.49 -17.44
CA GLU A 110 8.49 -14.48 -17.54
C GLU A 110 7.83 -14.46 -16.16
N LEU A 111 8.30 -15.30 -15.23
CA LEU A 111 7.84 -15.27 -13.83
C LEU A 111 8.13 -13.93 -13.17
N GLN A 112 9.32 -13.36 -13.36
CA GLN A 112 9.65 -12.03 -12.85
C GLN A 112 8.73 -10.94 -13.41
N ALA A 113 8.34 -11.04 -14.69
CA ALA A 113 7.41 -10.12 -15.33
C ALA A 113 6.01 -10.25 -14.72
N GLY A 114 5.51 -11.47 -14.50
CA GLY A 114 4.22 -11.70 -13.85
C GLY A 114 4.17 -11.19 -12.41
N ILE A 115 5.26 -11.33 -11.66
CA ILE A 115 5.37 -10.74 -10.30
C ILE A 115 5.33 -9.21 -10.39
N ARG A 116 6.05 -8.59 -11.34
CA ARG A 116 6.00 -7.13 -11.56
C ARG A 116 4.62 -6.66 -11.94
N GLU A 117 3.91 -7.39 -12.77
CA GLU A 117 2.56 -7.07 -13.18
C GLU A 117 1.58 -7.09 -12.00
N LYS A 118 1.64 -8.12 -11.14
CA LYS A 118 0.80 -8.19 -9.94
C LYS A 118 1.11 -7.07 -8.95
N MET A 119 2.39 -6.77 -8.73
CA MET A 119 2.80 -5.60 -7.92
C MET A 119 2.29 -4.29 -8.53
N SER A 120 2.42 -4.14 -9.84
CA SER A 120 1.93 -3.00 -10.61
C SER A 120 0.41 -2.88 -10.47
N ALA A 121 -0.36 -3.97 -10.57
CA ALA A 121 -1.81 -3.95 -10.37
C ALA A 121 -2.18 -3.45 -8.96
N ILE A 122 -1.45 -3.86 -7.92
CA ILE A 122 -1.67 -3.37 -6.54
C ILE A 122 -1.34 -1.87 -6.44
N VAL A 123 -0.27 -1.41 -7.11
CA VAL A 123 0.20 -0.02 -7.08
C VAL A 123 -0.61 0.91 -7.99
N PHE A 124 -1.14 0.44 -9.11
CA PHE A 124 -1.79 1.21 -10.19
C PHE A 124 -3.31 0.96 -10.32
N SER A 125 -3.89 0.01 -9.58
CA SER A 125 -5.31 0.08 -9.15
C SER A 125 -5.67 1.43 -8.51
N ARG A 126 -4.65 2.23 -8.20
CA ARG A 126 -4.58 3.57 -7.62
C ARG A 126 -4.92 4.74 -8.58
N LYS A 127 -5.49 4.54 -9.77
CA LYS A 127 -6.03 5.66 -10.56
C LYS A 127 -7.55 5.58 -10.69
#